data_AF-A0AAF5RTW9-F1
#
_entry.id   AF-A0AAF5RTW9-F1
#
_cell.length_a   1.000
_cell.length_b   1.000
_cell.length_c   1.000
_cell.angle_alpha   90.00
_cell.angle_beta   90.00
_cell.angle_gamma   90.00
#
_symmetry.space_group_name_H-M   'P 1'
#
loop_
_entity.id
_entity.type
_entity.pdbx_description
1 polymer ?
#
loop_
_entity_poly.entity_id
_entity_poly.type
_entity_poly.pdbx_seq_one_letter_code
_entity_poly.pdbx_strand_id
1 'polypeptide(L)'
;MEGDTPDVLSFECYSFEPDTEKYLHQQLLHIEPMKLLYHLSDHTISLIEPHVPNNAILQGRIFTHQRVPKLDRNSTQNYLHWTDLNVAKDIHLFSRTYRITACDHHTRDFLTKKGIEVNEEEEIPMDQWIQNQERQQISSKNKGSEEKLEWSHEKMDYSDAPAKLHLLACWLDNASIRTFHMIVHTIDDTVALVESTRGFRKQLFLKRNKLPFIKEGIRQFYRSTEIRPGLWVEVYTRPMFIFSCEGPETRNFLKRFGPVDFEDYEKALMDGPPSEGIGNIPSQMKFVAVMEGVKGLFEDINFLITFHVDKEKLDITEAVKGQKWCCGRTFLKGVNYNSMDKYKIGSILRIYRWNFRLLEADDITRQYLLSKQQL
;
A
#
# COMPACT_ATOMS: atom_id res chain seq x y z
N MET A 1 7.58 -49.06 1.16
CA MET A 1 6.72 -48.00 0.61
C MET A 1 7.39 -46.69 0.98
N GLU A 2 8.29 -46.21 0.12
CA GLU A 2 8.90 -44.90 0.28
C GLU A 2 7.80 -43.86 0.07
N GLY A 3 7.61 -43.01 1.07
CA GLY A 3 6.63 -41.92 1.02
C GLY A 3 7.08 -40.91 -0.02
N ASP A 4 6.23 -40.71 -1.02
CA ASP A 4 6.33 -39.73 -2.09
C ASP A 4 6.52 -38.32 -1.51
N THR A 5 7.77 -37.90 -1.30
CA THR A 5 8.08 -36.51 -0.99
C THR A 5 7.86 -35.71 -2.26
N PRO A 6 7.04 -34.64 -2.25
CA PRO A 6 6.77 -33.88 -3.46
C PRO A 6 8.08 -33.33 -4.04
N ASP A 7 8.28 -33.58 -5.33
CA ASP A 7 9.46 -33.27 -6.12
C ASP A 7 9.58 -31.74 -6.34
N VAL A 8 9.99 -31.02 -5.29
CA VAL A 8 9.98 -29.56 -5.21
C VAL A 8 11.36 -29.03 -4.83
N LEU A 9 11.84 -28.05 -5.59
CA LEU A 9 13.03 -27.28 -5.28
C LEU A 9 12.65 -26.00 -4.53
N SER A 10 13.43 -25.63 -3.52
CA SER A 10 13.14 -24.56 -2.59
C SER A 10 14.32 -23.61 -2.46
N PHE A 11 14.04 -22.33 -2.65
CA PHE A 11 15.00 -21.24 -2.64
C PHE A 11 14.54 -20.12 -1.69
N GLU A 12 15.49 -19.46 -1.06
CA GLU A 12 15.28 -18.20 -0.34
C GLU A 12 15.63 -17.05 -1.29
N CYS A 13 14.84 -15.98 -1.24
CA CYS A 13 15.03 -14.83 -2.09
C CYS A 13 14.48 -13.55 -1.45
N TYR A 14 14.85 -12.39 -1.98
CA TYR A 14 14.21 -11.12 -1.64
C TYR A 14 13.96 -10.31 -2.90
N SER A 15 12.91 -9.48 -2.87
CA SER A 15 12.64 -8.55 -3.97
C SER A 15 13.47 -7.29 -3.82
N PHE A 16 13.99 -6.75 -4.92
CA PHE A 16 14.64 -5.45 -4.93
C PHE A 16 14.34 -4.70 -6.23
N GLU A 17 14.42 -3.37 -6.18
CA GLU A 17 14.35 -2.53 -7.38
C GLU A 17 15.79 -2.20 -7.79
N PRO A 18 16.27 -2.70 -8.95
CA PRO A 18 17.58 -2.32 -9.44
C PRO A 18 17.57 -0.83 -9.80
N ASP A 19 18.40 -0.08 -9.09
CA ASP A 19 18.78 1.33 -9.26
C ASP A 19 18.09 2.09 -10.40
N THR A 20 17.04 2.84 -10.05
CA THR A 20 16.72 4.05 -10.80
C THR A 20 17.48 5.18 -10.12
N GLU A 21 18.45 5.80 -10.81
CA GLU A 21 19.31 6.91 -10.33
C GLU A 21 18.57 8.21 -9.90
N LYS A 22 17.35 8.14 -9.36
CA LYS A 22 16.50 9.30 -9.08
C LYS A 22 16.02 9.48 -7.63
N TYR A 23 16.34 8.61 -6.69
CA TYR A 23 15.89 8.78 -5.31
C TYR A 23 17.02 8.67 -4.29
N LEU A 24 17.98 9.58 -4.40
CA LEU A 24 19.01 9.81 -3.39
C LEU A 24 18.45 10.69 -2.26
N HIS A 25 17.36 10.24 -1.62
CA HIS A 25 16.85 10.78 -0.36
C HIS A 25 16.15 9.66 0.42
N GLN A 26 16.91 8.94 1.25
CA GLN A 26 16.45 8.20 2.44
C GLN A 26 15.14 7.40 2.30
N GLN A 27 14.90 6.75 1.15
CA GLN A 27 13.86 5.74 1.06
C GLN A 27 14.43 4.45 1.65
N LEU A 28 13.87 4.05 2.80
CA LEU A 28 14.09 2.76 3.42
C LEU A 28 13.87 1.68 2.35
N LEU A 29 14.94 1.01 1.93
CA LEU A 29 14.85 -0.16 1.05
C LEU A 29 14.03 -1.21 1.79
N HIS A 30 12.77 -1.39 1.38
CA HIS A 30 11.88 -2.39 1.93
C HIS A 30 12.31 -3.76 1.38
N ILE A 31 13.04 -4.52 2.19
CA ILE A 31 13.58 -5.84 1.81
C ILE A 31 12.65 -6.90 2.42
N GLU A 32 11.81 -7.49 1.57
CA GLU A 32 10.93 -8.58 1.97
C GLU A 32 11.60 -9.93 1.70
N PRO A 33 11.98 -10.70 2.75
CA PRO A 33 12.42 -12.08 2.55
C PRO A 33 11.26 -12.92 2.03
N MET A 34 11.53 -13.84 1.11
CA MET A 34 10.56 -14.66 0.40
C MET A 34 11.13 -16.06 0.13
N LYS A 35 10.24 -17.03 -0.04
CA LYS A 35 10.54 -18.41 -0.39
C LYS A 35 9.98 -18.73 -1.77
N LEU A 36 10.87 -19.08 -2.69
CA LEU A 36 10.54 -19.53 -4.03
C LEU A 36 10.55 -21.05 -4.10
N LEU A 37 9.48 -21.64 -4.63
CA LEU A 37 9.35 -23.07 -4.84
C LEU A 37 9.21 -23.36 -6.33
N TYR A 38 10.01 -24.27 -6.86
CA TYR A 38 9.89 -24.80 -8.22
C TYR A 38 9.38 -26.24 -8.15
N HIS A 39 8.23 -26.51 -8.77
CA HIS A 39 7.61 -27.82 -8.81
C HIS A 39 8.10 -28.57 -10.05
N LEU A 40 8.83 -29.68 -9.85
CA LEU A 40 9.43 -30.45 -10.94
C LEU A 40 8.38 -31.19 -11.78
N SER A 41 7.23 -31.53 -11.19
CA SER A 41 6.16 -32.30 -11.83
C SER A 41 5.43 -31.56 -12.95
N ASP A 42 5.24 -30.25 -12.81
CA ASP A 42 4.46 -29.42 -13.73
C ASP A 42 5.22 -28.19 -14.27
N HIS A 43 6.50 -28.04 -13.89
CA HIS A 43 7.37 -26.92 -14.25
C HIS A 43 6.80 -25.55 -13.84
N THR A 44 6.09 -25.51 -12.71
CA THR A 44 5.52 -24.27 -12.16
C THR A 44 6.35 -23.70 -11.01
N ILE A 45 6.18 -22.41 -10.78
CA ILE A 45 6.82 -21.66 -9.69
C ILE A 45 5.73 -21.18 -8.72
N SER A 46 6.03 -21.23 -7.43
CA SER A 46 5.29 -20.57 -6.36
C SER A 46 6.21 -19.64 -5.58
N LEU A 47 5.72 -18.47 -5.19
CA LEU A 47 6.45 -17.51 -4.35
C LEU A 47 5.64 -17.25 -3.07
N ILE A 48 6.30 -17.38 -1.92
CA ILE A 48 5.66 -17.40 -0.61
C ILE A 48 6.42 -16.48 0.34
N GLU A 49 5.73 -15.63 1.08
CA GLU A 49 6.34 -14.84 2.15
C GLU A 49 6.49 -15.72 3.42
N PRO A 50 7.71 -15.87 3.99
CA PRO A 50 7.99 -16.69 5.16
C PRO A 50 7.38 -16.08 6.43
N HIS A 51 7.08 -16.96 7.39
CA HIS A 51 6.41 -16.60 8.63
C HIS A 51 7.37 -15.90 9.61
N VAL A 52 7.17 -14.62 9.91
CA VAL A 52 7.86 -13.92 11.00
C VAL A 52 7.03 -14.06 12.29
N PRO A 53 7.54 -14.72 13.35
CA PRO A 53 6.83 -14.83 14.63
C PRO A 53 6.59 -13.45 15.24
N ASN A 54 5.39 -13.22 15.78
CA ASN A 54 4.85 -11.95 16.32
C ASN A 54 4.24 -10.95 15.32
N ASN A 55 4.20 -11.25 14.01
CA ASN A 55 3.27 -10.58 13.12
C ASN A 55 1.93 -11.32 13.14
N ALA A 56 0.89 -10.71 13.73
CA ALA A 56 -0.48 -11.26 13.77
C ALA A 56 -1.20 -11.21 12.39
N ILE A 57 -0.42 -11.22 11.30
CA ILE A 57 -0.87 -11.09 9.93
C ILE A 57 -0.91 -12.49 9.32
N LEU A 58 -2.09 -12.86 8.83
CA LEU A 58 -2.30 -14.05 8.01
C LEU A 58 -1.48 -13.90 6.72
N GLN A 59 -0.34 -14.58 6.69
CA GLN A 59 0.64 -14.61 5.63
C GLN A 59 0.09 -15.34 4.41
N GLY A 60 0.09 -14.65 3.26
CA GLY A 60 -0.47 -15.14 2.01
C GLY A 60 0.60 -15.36 0.96
N ARG A 61 0.56 -16.52 0.30
CA ARG A 61 1.36 -16.84 -0.88
C ARG A 61 1.19 -15.76 -1.96
N ILE A 62 2.28 -15.20 -2.47
CA ILE A 62 2.26 -14.13 -3.49
C ILE A 62 1.68 -14.68 -4.79
N PHE A 63 2.11 -15.87 -5.20
CA PHE A 63 1.45 -16.65 -6.25
C PHE A 63 1.82 -18.13 -6.12
N THR A 64 0.99 -19.01 -6.68
CA THR A 64 1.29 -20.45 -6.71
C THR A 64 1.02 -21.10 -8.06
N HIS A 65 1.83 -22.11 -8.36
CA HIS A 65 1.71 -22.98 -9.54
C HIS A 65 1.57 -22.20 -10.86
N GLN A 66 2.45 -21.22 -11.09
CA GLN A 66 2.48 -20.47 -12.35
C GLN A 66 3.70 -20.84 -13.18
N ARG A 67 3.50 -21.05 -14.49
CA ARG A 67 4.62 -21.13 -15.45
C ARG A 67 5.04 -19.72 -15.81
N VAL A 68 6.30 -19.38 -15.54
CA VAL A 68 6.81 -18.02 -15.74
C VAL A 68 7.56 -17.94 -17.07
N PRO A 69 7.17 -17.05 -18.00
CA PRO A 69 7.90 -16.87 -19.26
C PRO A 69 9.33 -16.36 -19.04
N LYS A 70 10.28 -16.80 -19.87
CA LYS A 70 11.61 -16.17 -19.88
C LYS A 70 11.53 -14.77 -20.51
N LEU A 71 12.39 -13.86 -20.05
CA LEU A 71 12.49 -12.51 -20.61
C LEU A 71 13.16 -12.50 -22.00
N ASP A 72 14.09 -13.44 -22.23
CA ASP A 72 14.80 -13.58 -23.51
C ASP A 72 13.91 -14.27 -24.55
N ARG A 73 13.54 -13.51 -25.58
CA ARG A 73 12.68 -13.96 -26.69
C ARG A 73 13.38 -14.85 -27.71
N ASN A 74 14.71 -14.98 -27.65
CA ASN A 74 15.51 -15.79 -28.58
C ASN A 74 15.84 -17.20 -28.06
N SER A 75 15.45 -17.51 -26.82
CA SER A 75 15.64 -18.84 -26.23
C SER A 75 14.67 -19.86 -26.84
N THR A 76 15.14 -21.06 -27.15
CA THR A 76 14.31 -22.20 -27.60
C THR A 76 13.31 -22.67 -26.53
N GLN A 77 13.51 -22.24 -25.28
CA GLN A 77 12.67 -22.53 -24.13
C GLN A 77 11.92 -21.28 -23.66
N ASN A 78 10.60 -21.28 -23.83
CA ASN A 78 9.70 -20.14 -23.58
C ASN A 78 9.43 -19.85 -22.09
N TYR A 79 9.72 -20.79 -21.18
CA TYR A 79 9.41 -20.71 -19.76
C TYR A 79 10.64 -20.96 -18.90
N LEU A 80 10.68 -20.35 -17.71
CA LEU A 80 11.69 -20.60 -16.69
C LEU A 80 11.73 -22.09 -16.33
N HIS A 81 12.94 -22.59 -16.26
CA HIS A 81 13.28 -23.96 -15.93
C HIS A 81 14.14 -23.98 -14.67
N TRP A 82 14.19 -25.11 -13.98
CA TRP A 82 15.05 -25.25 -12.80
C TRP A 82 16.53 -24.99 -13.14
N THR A 83 16.96 -25.22 -14.39
CA THR A 83 18.34 -24.87 -14.84
C THR A 83 18.61 -23.38 -14.88
N ASP A 84 17.57 -22.54 -14.89
CA ASP A 84 17.71 -21.09 -14.87
C ASP A 84 17.86 -20.54 -13.45
N LEU A 85 17.60 -21.37 -12.43
CA LEU A 85 17.64 -20.99 -11.02
C LEU A 85 18.98 -21.41 -10.40
N ASN A 86 19.64 -20.49 -9.70
CA ASN A 86 20.82 -20.78 -8.88
C ASN A 86 20.90 -19.75 -7.75
N VAL A 87 21.64 -20.06 -6.69
CA VAL A 87 21.99 -19.12 -5.63
C VAL A 87 22.82 -17.97 -6.21
N ALA A 88 22.74 -16.77 -5.62
CA ALA A 88 23.42 -15.56 -6.09
C ALA A 88 23.06 -15.16 -7.53
N LYS A 89 21.82 -15.47 -7.94
CA LYS A 89 21.29 -15.14 -9.27
C LYS A 89 20.00 -14.35 -9.18
N ASP A 90 19.84 -13.42 -10.11
CA ASP A 90 18.64 -12.61 -10.25
C ASP A 90 17.62 -13.30 -11.15
N ILE A 91 16.36 -13.25 -10.75
CA ILE A 91 15.24 -13.77 -11.51
C ILE A 91 14.18 -12.70 -11.67
N HIS A 92 13.54 -12.66 -12.83
CA HIS A 92 12.45 -11.73 -13.11
C HIS A 92 11.12 -12.47 -13.06
N LEU A 93 10.26 -12.09 -12.11
CA LEU A 93 8.93 -12.66 -11.94
C LEU A 93 7.92 -11.52 -11.93
N PHE A 94 6.96 -11.55 -12.86
CA PHE A 94 5.80 -10.64 -12.89
C PHE A 94 6.16 -9.15 -12.64
N SER A 95 7.10 -8.62 -13.43
CA SER A 95 7.56 -7.22 -13.40
C SER A 95 8.39 -6.81 -12.17
N ARG A 96 8.87 -7.76 -11.37
CA ARG A 96 9.84 -7.51 -10.28
C ARG A 96 11.07 -8.39 -10.44
N THR A 97 12.19 -7.91 -9.90
CA THR A 97 13.45 -8.65 -9.82
C THR A 97 13.61 -9.19 -8.40
N TYR A 98 14.02 -10.46 -8.32
CA TYR A 98 14.28 -11.13 -7.05
C TYR A 98 15.70 -11.67 -7.07
N ARG A 99 16.41 -11.49 -5.96
CA ARG A 99 17.73 -12.07 -5.72
C ARG A 99 17.55 -13.40 -5.00
N ILE A 100 18.04 -14.50 -5.57
CA ILE A 100 18.10 -15.79 -4.86
C ILE A 100 19.33 -15.78 -3.95
N THR A 101 19.13 -16.01 -2.66
CA THR A 101 20.19 -15.91 -1.65
C THR A 101 20.62 -17.25 -1.09
N ALA A 102 19.70 -18.23 -1.00
CA ALA A 102 20.00 -19.56 -0.50
C ALA A 102 19.06 -20.62 -1.11
N CYS A 103 19.38 -21.89 -0.89
CA CYS A 103 18.49 -23.02 -1.21
C CYS A 103 18.62 -24.11 -0.15
N ASP A 104 17.60 -24.97 -0.02
CA ASP A 104 17.68 -26.07 0.93
C ASP A 104 18.64 -27.19 0.46
N HIS A 105 19.00 -28.09 1.38
CA HIS A 105 19.92 -29.20 1.10
C HIS A 105 19.42 -30.11 -0.03
N HIS A 106 18.11 -30.38 -0.08
CA HIS A 106 17.51 -31.20 -1.12
C HIS A 106 17.72 -30.57 -2.51
N THR A 107 17.45 -29.28 -2.62
CA THR A 107 17.64 -28.51 -3.85
C THR A 107 19.10 -28.47 -4.28
N ARG A 108 20.01 -28.25 -3.31
CA ARG A 108 21.46 -28.24 -3.56
C ARG A 108 21.94 -29.58 -4.12
N ASP A 109 21.54 -30.69 -3.51
CA ASP A 109 21.86 -32.04 -3.96
C ASP A 109 21.30 -32.33 -5.34
N PHE A 110 20.03 -31.95 -5.59
CA PHE A 110 19.37 -32.16 -6.87
C PHE A 110 20.11 -31.43 -8.00
N LEU A 111 20.40 -30.14 -7.82
CA LEU A 111 21.10 -29.32 -8.81
C LEU A 111 22.50 -29.89 -9.09
N THR A 112 23.24 -30.25 -8.03
CA THR A 112 24.58 -30.83 -8.14
C THR A 112 24.56 -32.17 -8.90
N LYS A 113 23.61 -33.07 -8.57
CA LYS A 113 23.42 -34.35 -9.29
C LYS A 113 23.07 -34.15 -10.76
N LYS A 114 22.40 -33.05 -11.11
CA LYS A 114 22.07 -32.67 -12.48
C LYS A 114 23.17 -31.87 -13.19
N GLY A 115 24.33 -31.69 -12.55
CA GLY A 115 25.51 -31.05 -13.12
C GLY A 115 25.55 -29.52 -12.99
N ILE A 116 24.70 -28.94 -12.13
CA ILE A 116 24.74 -27.51 -11.80
C ILE A 116 25.52 -27.32 -10.50
N GLU A 117 26.64 -26.60 -10.57
CA GLU A 117 27.35 -26.13 -9.39
C GLU A 117 26.56 -25.01 -8.72
N VAL A 118 26.18 -25.22 -7.45
CA VAL A 118 25.39 -24.27 -6.68
C VAL A 118 26.32 -23.25 -6.04
N ASN A 119 26.06 -21.96 -6.27
CA ASN A 119 26.88 -20.87 -5.75
C ASN A 119 26.87 -20.78 -4.22
N GLU A 120 27.79 -19.99 -3.68
CA GLU A 120 27.84 -19.64 -2.25
C GLU A 120 26.60 -18.83 -1.85
N GLU A 121 26.11 -19.08 -0.63
CA GLU A 121 24.93 -18.42 -0.07
C GLU A 121 25.24 -16.95 0.23
N GLU A 122 24.26 -16.09 0.00
CA GLU A 122 24.34 -14.66 0.27
C GLU A 122 23.45 -14.28 1.46
N GLU A 123 23.90 -13.31 2.26
CA GLU A 123 23.07 -12.76 3.31
C GLU A 123 22.01 -11.83 2.71
N ILE A 124 20.76 -11.98 3.16
CA ILE A 124 19.69 -11.02 2.85
C ILE A 124 20.04 -9.71 3.56
N PRO A 125 20.12 -8.56 2.86
CA PRO A 125 20.49 -7.30 3.50
C PRO A 125 19.44 -6.91 4.55
N MET A 126 19.89 -6.56 5.75
CA MET A 126 19.01 -6.27 6.88
C MET A 126 18.28 -4.92 6.69
N ASP A 127 16.95 -4.94 6.73
CA ASP A 127 16.13 -3.72 6.67
C ASP A 127 16.28 -2.88 7.97
N GLN A 128 16.58 -1.59 7.84
CA GLN A 128 16.64 -0.64 8.96
C GLN A 128 15.28 -0.48 9.66
N TRP A 129 14.18 -0.80 9.00
CA TRP A 129 12.82 -0.82 9.55
C TRP A 129 12.65 -1.94 10.61
N ILE A 130 13.18 -3.14 10.37
CA ILE A 130 13.11 -4.26 11.32
C ILE A 130 13.86 -3.90 12.62
N GLN A 131 15.01 -3.25 12.52
CA GLN A 131 15.74 -2.78 13.71
C GLN A 131 14.95 -1.76 14.53
N ASN A 132 14.14 -0.91 13.88
CA ASN A 132 13.31 0.08 14.57
C ASN A 132 12.11 -0.57 15.27
N GLN A 133 11.52 -1.62 14.69
CA GLN A 133 10.46 -2.41 15.30
C GLN A 133 10.96 -3.20 16.52
N GLU A 134 12.13 -3.86 16.43
CA GLU A 134 12.71 -4.59 17.56
C GLU A 134 13.11 -3.67 18.72
N ARG A 135 13.66 -2.48 18.43
CA ARG A 135 13.96 -1.46 19.46
C ARG A 135 12.71 -0.97 20.18
N GLN A 136 11.58 -0.83 19.48
CA GLN A 136 10.32 -0.41 20.10
C GLN A 136 9.71 -1.51 20.97
N GLN A 137 9.73 -2.77 20.53
CA GLN A 137 9.19 -3.92 21.28
C GLN A 137 9.90 -4.17 22.62
N ILE A 138 11.20 -3.88 22.72
CA ILE A 138 11.95 -3.99 23.99
C ILE A 138 11.55 -2.89 24.98
N SER A 139 11.15 -1.71 24.49
CA SER A 139 10.70 -0.59 25.33
C SER A 139 9.27 -0.74 25.85
N SER A 140 8.42 -1.48 25.14
CA SER A 140 6.98 -1.62 25.43
C SER A 140 6.63 -2.63 26.53
N LYS A 141 7.58 -3.42 27.03
CA LYS A 141 7.31 -4.37 28.13
C LYS A 141 7.18 -3.73 29.52
N ASN A 142 7.34 -2.42 29.65
CA ASN A 142 7.38 -1.74 30.95
C ASN A 142 6.40 -0.57 31.15
N LYS A 143 5.34 -0.42 30.35
CA LYS A 143 4.23 0.48 30.69
C LYS A 143 2.89 -0.22 30.51
N GLY A 144 2.24 -0.46 31.65
CA GLY A 144 0.90 -1.00 31.71
C GLY A 144 -0.17 -0.03 31.21
N SER A 145 -1.29 -0.65 30.86
CA SER A 145 -2.62 -0.07 30.61
C SER A 145 -2.68 1.07 29.60
N GLU A 146 -3.00 0.74 28.34
CA GLU A 146 -3.64 1.68 27.43
C GLU A 146 -5.04 1.18 27.06
N GLU A 147 -6.00 2.07 27.28
CA GLU A 147 -7.41 1.94 27.02
C GLU A 147 -7.66 1.80 25.51
N LYS A 148 -8.37 0.74 25.12
CA LYS A 148 -8.90 0.57 23.76
C LYS A 148 -9.91 1.68 23.48
N LEU A 149 -9.51 2.69 22.70
CA LEU A 149 -10.45 3.58 22.03
C LEU A 149 -11.05 2.82 20.83
N GLU A 150 -12.17 2.13 21.05
CA GLU A 150 -12.99 1.57 19.99
C GLU A 150 -13.66 2.71 19.21
N TRP A 151 -13.39 2.80 17.91
CA TRP A 151 -14.20 3.65 17.03
C TRP A 151 -15.55 2.98 16.79
N SER A 152 -16.62 3.74 17.05
CA SER A 152 -18.00 3.41 16.73
C SER A 152 -18.21 3.40 15.22
N HIS A 153 -17.86 2.29 14.55
CA HIS A 153 -18.63 1.90 13.38
C HIS A 153 -19.98 1.41 13.93
N GLU A 154 -21.09 2.00 13.49
CA GLU A 154 -22.39 1.35 13.59
C GLU A 154 -22.18 -0.09 13.13
N LYS A 155 -22.34 -1.06 14.04
CA LYS A 155 -22.16 -2.48 13.73
C LYS A 155 -23.12 -2.82 12.60
N MET A 156 -22.63 -2.83 11.37
CA MET A 156 -23.39 -3.33 10.23
C MET A 156 -23.70 -4.78 10.53
N ASP A 157 -24.99 -5.09 10.67
CA ASP A 157 -25.45 -6.43 10.93
C ASP A 157 -25.25 -7.27 9.67
N TYR A 158 -24.23 -8.12 9.71
CA TYR A 158 -23.84 -9.05 8.65
C TYR A 158 -24.19 -10.49 9.02
N SER A 159 -25.03 -10.69 10.04
CA SER A 159 -25.39 -12.02 10.56
C SER A 159 -26.17 -12.87 9.55
N ASP A 160 -26.91 -12.24 8.65
CA ASP A 160 -27.67 -12.89 7.57
C ASP A 160 -26.93 -12.87 6.22
N ALA A 161 -25.64 -12.53 6.21
CA ALA A 161 -24.85 -12.51 4.99
C ALA A 161 -24.74 -13.91 4.36
N PRO A 162 -24.87 -14.02 3.03
CA PRO A 162 -24.66 -15.30 2.36
C PRO A 162 -23.21 -15.77 2.54
N ALA A 163 -22.97 -17.07 2.49
CA ALA A 163 -21.62 -17.64 2.65
C ALA A 163 -20.61 -17.11 1.61
N LYS A 164 -21.12 -16.68 0.45
CA LYS A 164 -20.34 -16.11 -0.65
C LYS A 164 -21.06 -14.91 -1.24
N LEU A 165 -20.31 -13.82 -1.45
CA LEU A 165 -20.75 -12.67 -2.24
C LEU A 165 -20.09 -12.74 -3.62
N HIS A 166 -20.91 -12.65 -4.65
CA HIS A 166 -20.51 -12.72 -6.06
C HIS A 166 -20.48 -11.31 -6.67
N LEU A 167 -19.28 -10.77 -6.83
CA LEU A 167 -19.02 -9.41 -7.29
C LEU A 167 -18.38 -9.43 -8.70
N LEU A 168 -18.58 -8.35 -9.44
CA LEU A 168 -17.99 -8.14 -10.76
C LEU A 168 -16.99 -6.98 -10.66
N ALA A 169 -15.74 -7.27 -10.99
CA ALA A 169 -14.64 -6.32 -10.95
C ALA A 169 -14.01 -6.15 -12.33
N CYS A 170 -13.40 -4.99 -12.57
CA CYS A 170 -12.76 -4.67 -13.83
C CYS A 170 -11.42 -3.97 -13.61
N TRP A 171 -10.52 -4.09 -14.58
CA TRP A 171 -9.20 -3.48 -14.55
C TRP A 171 -8.78 -3.08 -15.96
N LEU A 172 -8.10 -1.94 -16.08
CA LEU A 172 -7.57 -1.42 -17.33
C LEU A 172 -6.13 -1.90 -17.56
N ASP A 173 -5.92 -2.78 -18.55
CA ASP A 173 -4.64 -3.37 -18.93
C ASP A 173 -4.19 -2.80 -20.28
N ASN A 174 -3.29 -1.80 -20.28
CA ASN A 174 -2.75 -1.19 -21.50
C ASN A 174 -3.85 -0.86 -22.55
N ALA A 175 -4.88 -0.14 -22.11
CA ALA A 175 -6.09 0.25 -22.85
C ALA A 175 -7.13 -0.87 -23.13
N SER A 176 -6.90 -2.11 -22.69
CA SER A 176 -7.89 -3.20 -22.76
C SER A 176 -8.58 -3.39 -21.41
N ILE A 177 -9.91 -3.36 -21.39
CA ILE A 177 -10.69 -3.62 -20.17
C ILE A 177 -10.77 -5.14 -19.95
N ARG A 178 -10.27 -5.59 -18.80
CA ARG A 178 -10.37 -6.97 -18.33
C ARG A 178 -11.42 -7.05 -17.24
N THR A 179 -12.22 -8.12 -17.25
CA THR A 179 -13.31 -8.33 -16.30
C THR A 179 -13.11 -9.60 -15.49
N PHE A 180 -13.52 -9.56 -14.23
CA PHE A 180 -13.27 -10.60 -13.25
C PHE A 180 -14.54 -10.85 -12.45
N HIS A 181 -14.79 -12.14 -12.19
CA HIS A 181 -15.74 -12.59 -11.18
C HIS A 181 -15.01 -12.73 -9.85
N MET A 182 -15.36 -11.87 -8.90
CA MET A 182 -14.80 -11.81 -7.56
C MET A 182 -15.74 -12.54 -6.59
N ILE A 183 -15.21 -13.52 -5.88
CA ILE A 183 -15.95 -14.31 -4.89
C ILE A 183 -15.40 -13.98 -3.51
N VAL A 184 -16.18 -13.26 -2.71
CA VAL A 184 -15.85 -12.93 -1.32
C VAL A 184 -16.47 -13.98 -0.41
N HIS A 185 -15.66 -14.62 0.43
CA HIS A 185 -16.12 -15.58 1.42
C HIS A 185 -16.33 -14.85 2.75
N THR A 186 -17.57 -14.77 3.20
CA THR A 186 -17.95 -13.96 4.36
C THR A 186 -17.48 -14.54 5.69
N ILE A 187 -17.22 -15.85 5.74
CA ILE A 187 -16.77 -16.54 6.95
C ILE A 187 -15.32 -16.22 7.34
N ASP A 188 -14.46 -15.91 6.37
CA ASP A 188 -13.02 -15.74 6.61
C ASP A 188 -12.41 -14.52 5.90
N ASP A 189 -13.25 -13.67 5.29
CA ASP A 189 -12.88 -12.46 4.56
C ASP A 189 -11.92 -12.70 3.39
N THR A 190 -11.89 -13.92 2.85
CA THR A 190 -11.01 -14.26 1.72
C THR A 190 -11.67 -14.04 0.38
N VAL A 191 -10.90 -13.55 -0.58
CA VAL A 191 -11.35 -13.25 -1.94
C VAL A 191 -10.69 -14.19 -2.94
N ALA A 192 -11.48 -14.69 -3.88
CA ALA A 192 -11.00 -15.36 -5.08
C ALA A 192 -11.38 -14.55 -6.32
N LEU A 193 -10.50 -14.47 -7.31
CA LEU A 193 -10.75 -13.80 -8.58
C LEU A 193 -10.60 -14.78 -9.73
N VAL A 194 -11.63 -14.85 -10.56
CA VAL A 194 -11.64 -15.65 -11.79
C VAL A 194 -11.86 -14.71 -12.96
N GLU A 195 -11.03 -14.80 -13.98
CA GLU A 195 -11.15 -13.95 -15.15
C GLU A 195 -12.34 -14.33 -16.04
N SER A 196 -13.11 -13.32 -16.43
CA SER A 196 -14.31 -13.40 -17.26
C SER A 196 -14.13 -12.76 -18.64
N THR A 197 -12.99 -12.08 -18.89
CA THR A 197 -12.63 -11.47 -20.17
C THR A 197 -12.78 -12.47 -21.32
N ARG A 198 -13.34 -12.01 -22.46
CA ARG A 198 -13.46 -12.84 -23.67
C ARG A 198 -12.05 -13.26 -24.12
N GLY A 199 -11.79 -14.56 -24.20
CA GLY A 199 -10.48 -15.12 -24.56
C GLY A 199 -9.68 -15.70 -23.39
N PHE A 200 -9.95 -15.27 -22.15
CA PHE A 200 -9.27 -15.73 -20.92
C PHE A 200 -10.24 -16.32 -19.89
N ARG A 201 -11.43 -16.71 -20.34
CA ARG A 201 -12.53 -17.16 -19.47
C ARG A 201 -12.11 -18.32 -18.57
N LYS A 202 -12.45 -18.22 -17.29
CA LYS A 202 -12.25 -19.22 -16.23
C LYS A 202 -10.80 -19.40 -15.78
N GLN A 203 -9.88 -18.51 -16.17
CA GLN A 203 -8.53 -18.51 -15.60
C GLN A 203 -8.58 -17.99 -14.15
N LEU A 204 -8.02 -18.76 -13.22
CA LEU A 204 -7.90 -18.34 -11.82
C LEU A 204 -6.81 -17.27 -11.71
N PHE A 205 -7.20 -16.09 -11.25
CA PHE A 205 -6.31 -14.93 -11.10
C PHE A 205 -5.83 -14.78 -9.64
N LEU A 206 -6.73 -14.97 -8.67
CA LEU A 206 -6.42 -14.97 -7.24
C LEU A 206 -7.11 -16.14 -6.56
N LYS A 207 -6.35 -16.93 -5.79
CA LYS A 207 -6.90 -18.05 -5.01
C LYS A 207 -7.02 -17.66 -3.54
N ARG A 208 -8.24 -17.46 -3.07
CA ARG A 208 -8.63 -17.28 -1.64
C ARG A 208 -7.56 -16.58 -0.80
N ASN A 209 -7.46 -15.27 -0.95
CA ASN A 209 -6.53 -14.45 -0.17
C ASN A 209 -7.26 -13.26 0.45
N LYS A 210 -6.79 -12.77 1.60
CA LYS A 210 -7.30 -11.52 2.17
C LYS A 210 -6.75 -10.36 1.35
N LEU A 211 -7.61 -9.43 0.97
CA LEU A 211 -7.19 -8.27 0.20
C LEU A 211 -6.58 -7.22 1.14
N PRO A 212 -5.30 -6.85 0.97
CA PRO A 212 -4.68 -5.81 1.78
C PRO A 212 -5.09 -4.42 1.28
N PHE A 213 -5.04 -3.45 2.18
CA PHE A 213 -5.01 -2.03 1.86
C PHE A 213 -4.06 -1.31 2.82
N ILE A 214 -3.62 -0.11 2.45
CA ILE A 214 -2.76 0.71 3.29
C ILE A 214 -3.63 1.81 3.88
N LYS A 215 -3.58 1.97 5.20
CA LYS A 215 -4.21 3.09 5.91
C LYS A 215 -3.19 3.69 6.86
N GLU A 216 -2.89 4.97 6.68
CA GLU A 216 -1.91 5.69 7.53
C GLU A 216 -0.53 5.00 7.57
N GLY A 217 -0.12 4.38 6.45
CA GLY A 217 1.13 3.62 6.35
C GLY A 217 1.09 2.23 7.01
N ILE A 218 -0.05 1.84 7.58
CA ILE A 218 -0.26 0.52 8.18
C ILE A 218 -1.01 -0.37 7.20
N ARG A 219 -0.44 -1.55 6.93
CA ARG A 219 -1.11 -2.58 6.12
C ARG A 219 -2.25 -3.21 6.91
N GLN A 220 -3.47 -3.08 6.40
CA GLN A 220 -4.69 -3.66 6.93
C GLN A 220 -5.33 -4.58 5.87
N PHE A 221 -6.39 -5.31 6.24
CA PHE A 221 -7.10 -6.20 5.32
C PHE A 221 -8.57 -5.85 5.28
N TYR A 222 -9.14 -5.82 4.07
CA TYR A 222 -10.58 -5.62 3.91
C TYR A 222 -11.34 -6.75 4.58
N ARG A 223 -12.40 -6.39 5.32
CA ARG A 223 -13.43 -7.34 5.72
C ARG A 223 -14.48 -7.47 4.63
N SER A 224 -15.18 -8.60 4.62
CA SER A 224 -16.33 -8.83 3.74
C SER A 224 -17.37 -7.72 3.82
N THR A 225 -17.54 -7.09 5.00
CA THR A 225 -18.45 -5.95 5.20
C THR A 225 -18.06 -4.67 4.45
N GLU A 226 -16.79 -4.54 4.07
CA GLU A 226 -16.24 -3.34 3.41
C GLU A 226 -16.20 -3.51 1.88
N ILE A 227 -16.20 -4.75 1.39
CA ILE A 227 -16.08 -5.07 -0.04
C ILE A 227 -17.46 -5.01 -0.71
N ARG A 228 -17.69 -4.02 -1.56
CA ARG A 228 -18.96 -3.81 -2.27
C ARG A 228 -18.77 -3.10 -3.62
N PRO A 229 -19.77 -3.14 -4.51
CA PRO A 229 -19.77 -2.32 -5.73
C PRO A 229 -19.54 -0.83 -5.42
N GLY A 230 -18.74 -0.17 -6.25
CA GLY A 230 -18.28 1.21 -6.09
C GLY A 230 -16.91 1.35 -5.43
N LEU A 231 -16.35 0.26 -4.89
CA LEU A 231 -15.04 0.26 -4.24
C LEU A 231 -13.91 0.01 -5.25
N TRP A 232 -12.83 0.77 -5.10
CA TRP A 232 -11.54 0.47 -5.71
C TRP A 232 -10.72 -0.40 -4.76
N VAL A 233 -10.17 -1.50 -5.29
CA VAL A 233 -9.30 -2.41 -4.55
C VAL A 233 -8.02 -2.64 -5.32
N GLU A 234 -6.90 -2.70 -4.61
CA GLU A 234 -5.62 -3.01 -5.22
C GLU A 234 -5.31 -4.50 -5.06
N VAL A 235 -5.11 -5.20 -6.18
CA VAL A 235 -4.79 -6.62 -6.19
C VAL A 235 -3.46 -6.82 -6.91
N TYR A 236 -2.39 -7.08 -6.16
CA TYR A 236 -1.01 -7.20 -6.69
C TYR A 236 -0.64 -6.03 -7.59
N THR A 237 -0.73 -4.80 -7.07
CA THR A 237 -0.45 -3.54 -7.79
C THR A 237 -1.34 -3.25 -8.99
N ARG A 238 -2.53 -3.87 -9.04
CA ARG A 238 -3.54 -3.62 -10.08
C ARG A 238 -4.75 -2.96 -9.45
N PRO A 239 -5.06 -1.70 -9.79
CA PRO A 239 -6.25 -1.02 -9.30
C PRO A 239 -7.48 -1.59 -10.01
N MET A 240 -8.27 -2.37 -9.29
CA MET A 240 -9.51 -2.96 -9.80
C MET A 240 -10.71 -2.20 -9.26
N PHE A 241 -11.68 -1.92 -10.12
CA PHE A 241 -12.94 -1.30 -9.74
C PHE A 241 -14.05 -2.36 -9.68
N ILE A 242 -14.73 -2.45 -8.53
CA ILE A 242 -15.89 -3.33 -8.35
C ILE A 242 -17.12 -2.58 -8.87
N PHE A 243 -17.67 -2.99 -10.01
CA PHE A 243 -18.72 -2.22 -10.69
C PHE A 243 -20.12 -2.83 -10.54
N SER A 244 -20.24 -4.12 -10.26
CA SER A 244 -21.54 -4.77 -10.09
C SER A 244 -21.45 -6.06 -9.25
N CYS A 245 -22.57 -6.77 -9.14
CA CYS A 245 -22.69 -8.08 -8.50
C CYS A 245 -23.59 -9.03 -9.30
N GLU A 246 -23.31 -10.32 -9.17
CA GLU A 246 -24.04 -11.42 -9.82
C GLU A 246 -24.83 -12.24 -8.78
N GLY A 247 -25.95 -12.83 -9.22
CA GLY A 247 -26.77 -13.69 -8.38
C GLY A 247 -27.81 -12.93 -7.52
N PRO A 248 -29.03 -13.46 -7.39
CA PRO A 248 -30.12 -12.77 -6.68
C PRO A 248 -29.84 -12.63 -5.18
N GLU A 249 -29.17 -13.60 -4.56
CA GLU A 249 -28.85 -13.59 -3.12
C GLU A 249 -27.88 -12.45 -2.78
N THR A 250 -26.72 -12.39 -3.46
CA THR A 250 -25.73 -11.32 -3.24
C THR A 250 -26.34 -9.95 -3.51
N ARG A 251 -27.09 -9.82 -4.60
CA ARG A 251 -27.72 -8.56 -5.00
C ARG A 251 -28.74 -8.07 -3.97
N ASN A 252 -29.63 -8.95 -3.50
CA ASN A 252 -30.66 -8.58 -2.53
C ASN A 252 -30.06 -8.20 -1.17
N PHE A 253 -28.96 -8.85 -0.79
CA PHE A 253 -28.23 -8.53 0.42
C PHE A 253 -27.51 -7.18 0.30
N LEU A 254 -26.71 -6.96 -0.74
CA LEU A 254 -25.90 -5.75 -0.89
C LEU A 254 -26.70 -4.47 -1.15
N LYS A 255 -27.88 -4.57 -1.78
CA LYS A 255 -28.78 -3.42 -2.00
C LYS A 255 -29.18 -2.69 -0.72
N ARG A 256 -29.13 -3.37 0.43
CA ARG A 256 -29.42 -2.76 1.74
C ARG A 256 -28.34 -1.78 2.19
N PHE A 257 -27.13 -1.91 1.65
CA PHE A 257 -25.94 -1.18 2.08
C PHE A 257 -25.45 -0.13 1.06
N GLY A 258 -26.14 0.00 -0.09
CA GLY A 258 -25.81 0.99 -1.11
C GLY A 258 -26.17 0.57 -2.54
N PRO A 259 -25.78 1.39 -3.54
CA PRO A 259 -25.92 1.05 -4.95
C PRO A 259 -25.07 -0.17 -5.31
N VAL A 260 -25.61 -1.04 -6.15
CA VAL A 260 -24.99 -2.31 -6.54
C VAL A 260 -24.62 -2.39 -8.01
N ASP A 261 -25.03 -1.43 -8.84
CA ASP A 261 -24.74 -1.39 -10.27
C ASP A 261 -24.20 0.00 -10.64
N PHE A 262 -23.02 0.03 -11.25
CA PHE A 262 -22.36 1.22 -11.73
C PHE A 262 -22.25 1.14 -13.25
N GLU A 263 -23.22 1.74 -13.96
CA GLU A 263 -23.31 1.66 -15.43
C GLU A 263 -22.16 2.41 -16.12
N ASP A 264 -21.67 3.49 -15.50
CA ASP A 264 -20.56 4.33 -16.01
C ASP A 264 -19.15 3.80 -15.62
N TYR A 265 -19.01 2.51 -15.33
CA TYR A 265 -17.75 1.93 -14.86
C TYR A 265 -16.59 2.07 -15.86
N GLU A 266 -16.87 2.13 -17.17
CA GLU A 266 -15.86 2.36 -18.20
C GLU A 266 -15.26 3.75 -18.07
N LYS A 267 -16.08 4.77 -17.76
CA LYS A 267 -15.59 6.12 -17.50
C LYS A 267 -14.77 6.16 -16.21
N ALA A 268 -15.25 5.51 -15.14
CA ALA A 268 -14.51 5.40 -13.88
C ALA A 268 -13.15 4.72 -14.06
N LEU A 269 -13.05 3.70 -14.92
CA LEU A 269 -11.78 3.05 -15.25
C LEU A 269 -10.79 3.99 -15.95
N MET A 270 -11.28 4.84 -16.85
CA MET A 270 -10.47 5.81 -17.59
C MET A 270 -10.03 6.97 -16.70
N ASP A 271 -10.90 7.42 -15.80
CA ASP A 271 -10.58 8.41 -14.76
C ASP A 271 -9.60 7.83 -13.72
N GLY A 272 -9.50 6.50 -13.66
CA GLY A 272 -8.65 5.76 -12.72
C GLY A 272 -9.27 5.66 -11.33
N PRO A 273 -8.62 4.95 -10.39
CA PRO A 273 -8.98 5.09 -8.98
C PRO A 273 -8.98 6.58 -8.67
N PRO A 274 -9.99 7.10 -7.95
CA PRO A 274 -9.91 8.47 -7.47
C PRO A 274 -8.53 8.57 -6.82
N SER A 275 -7.67 9.47 -7.32
CA SER A 275 -6.37 9.71 -6.72
C SER A 275 -6.63 9.71 -5.24
N GLU A 276 -6.03 8.80 -4.47
CA GLU A 276 -6.17 8.83 -3.02
C GLU A 276 -5.99 10.29 -2.70
N GLY A 277 -7.09 10.93 -2.32
CA GLY A 277 -7.00 12.29 -1.89
C GLY A 277 -5.93 12.16 -0.84
N ILE A 278 -4.87 12.95 -0.96
CA ILE A 278 -4.13 13.34 0.22
C ILE A 278 -5.16 14.14 1.04
N GLY A 279 -6.10 13.39 1.63
CA GLY A 279 -6.98 13.68 2.72
C GLY A 279 -6.27 13.27 4.00
N ASN A 280 -4.93 13.16 3.98
CA ASN A 280 -4.20 13.85 5.01
C ASN A 280 -4.58 15.32 4.86
N ILE A 281 -5.62 15.73 5.57
CA ILE A 281 -5.58 17.06 6.15
C ILE A 281 -4.26 17.03 6.91
N PRO A 282 -3.22 17.77 6.46
CA PRO A 282 -1.91 17.58 7.03
C PRO A 282 -2.01 17.91 8.52
N SER A 283 -1.46 17.05 9.38
CA SER A 283 -1.50 17.24 10.83
C SER A 283 -1.05 18.65 11.23
N GLN A 284 -0.17 19.23 10.41
CA GLN A 284 0.19 20.64 10.46
C GLN A 284 0.15 21.31 9.09
N MET A 285 -0.43 22.51 9.02
CA MET A 285 -0.29 23.43 7.89
C MET A 285 0.60 24.60 8.27
N LYS A 286 1.56 24.95 7.41
CA LYS A 286 2.53 26.02 7.69
C LYS A 286 2.45 27.13 6.65
N PHE A 287 2.37 28.35 7.16
CA PHE A 287 2.41 29.56 6.36
C PHE A 287 3.50 30.51 6.84
N VAL A 288 4.24 31.09 5.90
CA VAL A 288 5.01 32.30 6.17
C VAL A 288 4.08 33.49 6.01
N ALA A 289 4.11 34.40 6.97
CA ALA A 289 3.26 35.58 6.98
C ALA A 289 4.00 36.81 7.48
N VAL A 290 3.49 37.98 7.11
CA VAL A 290 3.97 39.28 7.61
C VAL A 290 2.86 39.96 8.39
N MET A 291 3.22 40.70 9.44
CA MET A 291 2.25 41.45 10.22
C MET A 291 1.86 42.73 9.46
N GLU A 292 0.56 42.94 9.24
CA GLU A 292 0.03 44.08 8.51
C GLU A 292 -0.43 45.19 9.46
N GLY A 293 -0.08 46.44 9.11
CA GLY A 293 -0.59 47.64 9.79
C GLY A 293 0.20 48.09 11.03
N VAL A 294 1.38 47.53 11.28
CA VAL A 294 2.28 47.98 12.35
C VAL A 294 3.53 48.60 11.73
N LYS A 295 3.64 49.93 11.77
CA LYS A 295 4.91 50.63 11.49
C LYS A 295 5.81 50.49 12.72
N GLY A 296 7.03 49.97 12.56
CA GLY A 296 7.99 49.81 13.66
C GLY A 296 8.47 48.37 13.92
N LEU A 297 8.49 47.94 15.20
CA LEU A 297 9.26 46.79 15.74
C LEU A 297 9.13 45.43 15.02
N PHE A 298 8.09 45.21 14.21
CA PHE A 298 7.81 43.93 13.54
C PHE A 298 7.75 44.03 12.01
N GLU A 299 8.10 45.19 11.44
CA GLU A 299 7.95 45.49 10.01
C GLU A 299 8.84 44.61 9.11
N ASP A 300 10.02 44.22 9.61
CA ASP A 300 10.98 43.34 8.91
C ASP A 300 10.96 41.89 9.42
N ILE A 301 9.94 41.50 10.19
CA ILE A 301 9.86 40.17 10.79
C ILE A 301 8.84 39.32 10.04
N ASN A 302 9.34 38.24 9.43
CA ASN A 302 8.50 37.17 8.92
C ASN A 302 8.09 36.28 10.09
N PHE A 303 6.83 35.88 10.10
CA PHE A 303 6.26 34.95 11.06
C PHE A 303 5.99 33.61 10.37
N LEU A 304 6.21 32.52 11.10
CA LEU A 304 5.78 31.18 10.73
C LEU A 304 4.52 30.85 11.55
N ILE A 305 3.41 30.72 10.83
CA ILE A 305 2.12 30.32 11.37
C ILE A 305 1.95 28.83 11.13
N THR A 306 1.77 28.06 12.20
CA THR A 306 1.56 26.61 12.15
C THR A 306 0.17 26.31 12.67
N PHE A 307 -0.73 25.84 11.80
CA PHE A 307 -2.03 25.30 12.18
C PHE A 307 -1.85 23.82 12.50
N HIS A 308 -2.15 23.41 13.73
CA HIS A 308 -2.24 22.02 14.14
C HIS A 308 -3.67 21.56 13.93
N VAL A 309 -3.90 20.86 12.82
CA VAL A 309 -5.25 20.46 12.37
C VAL A 309 -5.88 19.51 13.40
N ASP A 310 -5.11 18.54 13.89
CA ASP A 310 -5.59 17.53 14.85
C ASP A 310 -6.05 18.13 16.18
N LYS A 311 -5.56 19.34 16.51
CA LYS A 311 -5.78 20.02 17.80
C LYS A 311 -6.63 21.27 17.69
N GLU A 312 -7.05 21.64 16.47
CA GLU A 312 -7.76 22.89 16.15
C GLU A 312 -7.09 24.15 16.75
N LYS A 313 -5.75 24.14 16.78
CA LYS A 313 -4.94 25.20 17.40
C LYS A 313 -3.91 25.73 16.41
N LEU A 314 -3.58 27.01 16.52
CA LEU A 314 -2.49 27.62 15.77
C LEU A 314 -1.41 28.16 16.71
N ASP A 315 -0.18 28.06 16.24
CA ASP A 315 1.01 28.67 16.83
C ASP A 315 1.57 29.72 15.86
N ILE A 316 2.03 30.85 16.41
CA ILE A 316 2.73 31.90 15.67
C ILE A 316 4.12 32.03 16.25
N THR A 317 5.13 31.85 15.41
CA THR A 317 6.54 31.96 15.78
C THR A 317 7.25 32.92 14.83
N GLU A 318 8.34 33.53 15.26
CA GLU A 318 9.23 34.27 14.36
C GLU A 318 9.92 33.29 13.40
N ALA A 319 9.98 33.62 12.12
CA ALA A 319 10.70 32.81 11.14
C ALA A 319 12.21 33.03 11.28
N VAL A 320 12.99 31.96 11.19
CA VAL A 320 14.46 32.02 11.29
C VAL A 320 15.05 32.53 9.97
N LYS A 321 15.86 33.60 10.01
CA LYS A 321 16.55 34.12 8.82
C LYS A 321 17.49 33.05 8.24
N GLY A 322 17.29 32.69 6.97
CA GLY A 322 18.10 31.70 6.26
C GLY A 322 17.62 30.25 6.35
N GLN A 323 16.61 29.94 7.17
CA GLN A 323 16.01 28.61 7.28
C GLN A 323 14.49 28.69 7.16
N LYS A 324 13.95 28.34 5.98
CA LYS A 324 12.49 28.28 5.77
C LYS A 324 11.87 27.16 6.62
N TRP A 325 10.67 27.38 7.13
CA TRP A 325 9.85 26.41 7.90
C TRP A 325 10.36 25.99 9.29
N CYS A 326 11.41 26.66 9.79
CA CYS A 326 11.92 26.48 11.14
C CYS A 326 11.30 27.48 12.11
N CYS A 327 10.85 26.99 13.27
CA CYS A 327 10.27 27.81 14.33
C CYS A 327 11.37 28.55 15.10
N GLY A 328 11.33 29.87 15.11
CA GLY A 328 12.16 30.72 15.97
C GLY A 328 11.47 30.98 17.31
N ARG A 329 11.57 32.22 17.80
CA ARG A 329 10.94 32.62 19.08
C ARG A 329 9.42 32.55 18.98
N THR A 330 8.79 31.99 19.99
CA THR A 330 7.33 31.90 20.04
C THR A 330 6.71 33.27 20.29
N PHE A 331 5.78 33.68 19.42
CA PHE A 331 5.01 34.90 19.56
C PHE A 331 3.65 34.61 20.22
N LEU A 332 2.91 33.61 19.71
CA LEU A 332 1.66 33.10 20.27
C LEU A 332 1.62 31.57 20.16
N LYS A 333 1.01 30.89 21.12
CA LYS A 333 0.93 29.42 21.13
C LYS A 333 -0.47 28.96 21.55
N GLY A 334 -1.00 27.97 20.84
CA GLY A 334 -2.24 27.29 21.18
C GLY A 334 -3.50 28.13 21.03
N VAL A 335 -3.53 29.04 20.06
CA VAL A 335 -4.69 29.90 19.80
C VAL A 335 -5.73 29.11 19.00
N ASN A 336 -6.98 29.07 19.47
CA ASN A 336 -8.06 28.40 18.74
C ASN A 336 -8.40 29.16 17.46
N TYR A 337 -8.64 28.44 16.37
CA TYR A 337 -9.19 29.01 15.12
C TYR A 337 -10.52 28.35 14.78
N ASN A 338 -11.37 29.06 14.04
CA ASN A 338 -12.73 28.58 13.76
C ASN A 338 -12.81 27.58 12.62
N SER A 339 -12.34 27.94 11.43
CA SER A 339 -12.44 27.08 10.24
C SER A 339 -11.27 27.39 9.31
N MET A 340 -10.57 26.32 8.93
CA MET A 340 -9.37 26.37 8.11
C MET A 340 -9.67 26.77 6.66
N ASP A 341 -10.85 26.40 6.13
CA ASP A 341 -11.27 26.61 4.73
C ASP A 341 -11.30 28.09 4.28
N LYS A 342 -11.16 29.02 5.23
CA LYS A 342 -11.15 30.47 4.99
C LYS A 342 -9.76 31.01 4.66
N TYR A 343 -8.71 30.25 4.92
CA TYR A 343 -7.33 30.73 4.81
C TYR A 343 -6.64 30.17 3.58
N LYS A 344 -6.15 31.09 2.75
CA LYS A 344 -5.49 30.84 1.47
C LYS A 344 -4.23 31.69 1.40
N ILE A 345 -3.32 31.37 0.49
CA ILE A 345 -2.19 32.26 0.22
C ILE A 345 -2.74 33.64 -0.21
N GLY A 346 -2.21 34.70 0.39
CA GLY A 346 -2.67 36.08 0.20
C GLY A 346 -3.79 36.52 1.14
N SER A 347 -4.44 35.61 1.89
CA SER A 347 -5.50 36.01 2.82
C SER A 347 -4.93 36.59 4.12
N ILE A 348 -5.77 37.36 4.83
CA ILE A 348 -5.41 37.99 6.10
C ILE A 348 -5.96 37.16 7.26
N LEU A 349 -5.05 36.61 8.06
CA LEU A 349 -5.35 35.98 9.33
C LEU A 349 -5.41 37.04 10.44
N ARG A 350 -6.61 37.30 10.96
CA ARG A 350 -6.82 38.22 12.10
C ARG A 350 -6.87 37.44 13.40
N ILE A 351 -5.89 37.68 14.28
CA ILE A 351 -5.79 37.07 15.61
C ILE A 351 -5.66 38.16 16.65
N TYR A 352 -6.64 38.22 17.56
CA TYR A 352 -6.80 39.32 18.53
C TYR A 352 -6.77 40.71 17.84
N ARG A 353 -5.73 41.49 18.13
CA ARG A 353 -5.50 42.84 17.57
C ARG A 353 -4.53 42.86 16.38
N TRP A 354 -3.96 41.71 16.02
CA TRP A 354 -2.94 41.60 14.98
C TRP A 354 -3.52 41.02 13.69
N ASN A 355 -3.06 41.55 12.56
CA ASN A 355 -3.40 41.05 11.24
C ASN A 355 -2.13 40.47 10.62
N PHE A 356 -2.20 39.24 10.12
CA PHE A 356 -1.10 38.58 9.45
C PHE A 356 -1.49 38.24 8.02
N ARG A 357 -0.74 38.75 7.05
CA ARG A 357 -0.95 38.41 5.65
C ARG A 357 -0.15 37.17 5.30
N LEU A 358 -0.82 36.10 4.88
CA LEU A 358 -0.20 34.83 4.50
C LEU A 358 0.48 34.99 3.13
N LEU A 359 1.80 34.78 3.05
CA LEU A 359 2.59 35.01 1.83
C LEU A 359 2.93 33.72 1.09
N GLU A 360 3.41 32.72 1.82
CA GLU A 360 3.84 31.44 1.25
C GLU A 360 3.34 30.30 2.15
N ALA A 361 3.13 29.12 1.56
CA ALA A 361 2.80 27.89 2.26
C ALA A 361 3.88 26.83 1.97
N ASP A 362 4.11 25.91 2.91
CA ASP A 362 5.03 24.80 2.67
C ASP A 362 4.48 23.84 1.60
N ASP A 363 5.32 22.96 1.07
CA ASP A 363 4.95 22.14 -0.09
C ASP A 363 3.74 21.25 0.20
N ILE A 364 3.64 20.73 1.43
CA ILE A 364 2.52 19.91 1.90
C ILE A 364 1.23 20.74 1.97
N THR A 365 1.28 21.92 2.60
CA THR A 365 0.14 22.85 2.70
C THR A 365 -0.31 23.33 1.32
N ARG A 366 0.63 23.60 0.42
CA ARG A 366 0.36 24.05 -0.95
C ARG A 366 -0.33 22.97 -1.77
N GLN A 367 0.14 21.72 -1.69
CA GLN A 367 -0.51 20.57 -2.33
C GLN A 367 -1.93 20.35 -1.80
N TYR A 368 -2.14 20.52 -0.49
CA TYR A 368 -3.47 20.46 0.12
C TYR A 368 -4.40 21.58 -0.36
N LEU A 369 -3.92 22.83 -0.46
CA LEU A 369 -4.73 23.94 -0.97
C LEU A 369 -5.08 23.78 -2.47
N LEU A 370 -4.17 23.20 -3.26
CA LEU A 370 -4.43 22.84 -4.67
C LEU A 370 -5.55 21.80 -4.79
N SER A 371 -5.53 20.76 -3.95
CA SER A 371 -6.53 19.70 -3.98
C SER A 371 -7.94 20.19 -3.61
N LYS A 372 -8.03 21.27 -2.82
CA LYS A 372 -9.30 21.92 -2.43
C LYS A 372 -9.80 22.96 -3.45
N GLN A 373 -9.15 23.13 -4.60
CA GLN A 373 -9.42 24.24 -5.55
C GLN A 373 -9.39 25.62 -4.85
N GLN A 374 -8.54 25.78 -3.84
CA GLN A 374 -8.52 26.94 -2.97
C GLN A 374 -7.35 27.90 -3.23
N LEU A 375 -6.60 27.74 -4.32
CA LEU A 375 -5.55 28.69 -4.69
C LEU A 375 -6.06 29.94 -5.41
#